data_AF-A0A633TD16-F1
#
_entry.id   AF-A0A633TD16-F1
#
_cell.length_a   1.000
_cell.length_b   1.000
_cell.length_c   1.000
_cell.angle_alpha   90.00
_cell.angle_beta   90.00
_cell.angle_gamma   90.00
#
_symmetry.space_group_name_H-M   'P 1'
#
loop_
_entity.id
_entity.type
_entity.pdbx_description
1 polymer ?
#
loop_
_entity_poly.entity_id
_entity_poly.type
_entity_poly.pdbx_seq_one_letter_code
_entity_poly.pdbx_strand_id
1 'polypeptide(L)'
;MLKKLFFILSKEDKNFLFFLLVFSVFVSFIETFAISLAMPFITLASDFSYFDRNKYLISLKEYLNIPVFEIIVYFGVGLIVFYVFRALLNAYYFHLLARFSKGRYHVIAYKVFSKFLNINYEKFTQKNQSEILKSITGEVYNLSTMISSFLLLMSEIFVV
;
A
#
# COMPACT_ATOMS: atom_id res chain seq x y z
N MET A 1 -23.75 4.46 2.43
CA MET A 1 -22.59 4.89 3.25
C MET A 1 -21.46 5.51 2.44
N LEU A 2 -20.96 4.86 1.37
CA LEU A 2 -19.87 5.38 0.53
C LEU A 2 -20.10 6.79 -0.05
N LYS A 3 -21.36 7.14 -0.40
CA LYS A 3 -21.70 8.50 -0.86
C LYS A 3 -21.35 9.59 0.17
N LYS A 4 -21.50 9.33 1.48
CA LYS A 4 -21.15 10.29 2.55
C LYS A 4 -19.63 10.43 2.68
N LEU A 5 -18.88 9.33 2.53
CA LEU A 5 -17.42 9.34 2.52
C LEU A 5 -16.88 10.22 1.38
N PHE A 6 -17.35 9.95 0.15
CA PHE A 6 -16.97 10.73 -1.02
C PHE A 6 -17.52 12.16 -1.01
N PHE A 7 -18.52 12.48 -0.19
CA PHE A 7 -18.97 13.86 -0.01
C PHE A 7 -17.99 14.67 0.85
N ILE A 8 -17.37 14.04 1.86
CA ILE A 8 -16.42 14.71 2.78
C ILE A 8 -15.07 14.97 2.07
N LEU A 9 -14.68 14.06 1.17
CA LEU A 9 -13.43 14.13 0.41
C LEU A 9 -13.53 15.15 -0.74
N SER A 10 -12.48 15.98 -0.90
CA SER A 10 -12.37 16.90 -2.04
C SER A 10 -12.13 16.14 -3.36
N LYS A 11 -12.21 16.84 -4.50
CA LYS A 11 -11.95 16.23 -5.81
C LYS A 11 -10.50 15.71 -5.92
N GLU A 12 -9.55 16.47 -5.38
CA GLU A 12 -8.13 16.10 -5.32
C GLU A 12 -7.93 14.85 -4.45
N ASP A 13 -8.61 14.78 -3.30
CA ASP A 13 -8.52 13.63 -2.39
C ASP A 13 -9.05 12.34 -3.01
N LYS A 14 -10.10 12.44 -3.83
CA LYS A 14 -10.66 11.30 -4.56
C LYS A 14 -9.67 10.77 -5.58
N ASN A 15 -9.03 11.66 -6.33
CA ASN A 15 -8.01 11.28 -7.30
C ASN A 15 -6.82 10.64 -6.60
N PHE A 16 -6.39 11.19 -5.46
CA PHE A 16 -5.29 10.61 -4.68
C PHE A 16 -5.67 9.26 -4.05
N LEU A 17 -6.90 9.11 -3.55
CA LEU A 17 -7.41 7.84 -3.04
C LEU A 17 -7.46 6.78 -4.14
N PHE A 18 -7.93 7.14 -5.34
CA PHE A 18 -7.94 6.24 -6.49
C PHE A 18 -6.52 5.87 -6.93
N PHE A 19 -5.59 6.82 -6.94
CA PHE A 19 -4.18 6.55 -7.17
C PHE A 19 -3.61 5.56 -6.14
N LEU A 20 -3.90 5.75 -4.84
CA LEU A 20 -3.48 4.83 -3.78
C LEU A 20 -4.07 3.42 -3.96
N LEU A 21 -5.32 3.30 -4.43
CA LEU A 21 -5.93 2.00 -4.74
C LEU A 21 -5.23 1.30 -5.89
N VAL A 22 -4.95 2.00 -7.00
CA VAL A 22 -4.22 1.39 -8.12
C VAL A 22 -2.80 1.04 -7.70
N PHE A 23 -2.17 1.90 -6.90
CA PHE A 23 -0.83 1.65 -6.41
C PHE A 23 -0.78 0.46 -5.44
N SER A 24 -1.79 0.27 -4.60
CA SER A 24 -1.88 -0.90 -3.71
C SER A 24 -2.00 -2.21 -4.48
N VAL A 25 -2.79 -2.23 -5.57
CA VAL A 25 -2.86 -3.38 -6.50
C VAL A 25 -1.50 -3.65 -7.14
N PHE A 26 -0.78 -2.61 -7.55
CA PHE A 26 0.55 -2.80 -8.12
C PHE A 26 1.55 -3.36 -7.08
N VAL A 27 1.52 -2.83 -5.85
CA VAL A 27 2.33 -3.32 -4.74
C VAL A 27 2.07 -4.80 -4.49
N SER A 28 0.80 -5.21 -4.38
CA SER A 28 0.44 -6.62 -4.11
C SER A 28 0.95 -7.57 -5.18
N PHE A 29 0.90 -7.21 -6.47
CA PHE A 29 1.52 -8.01 -7.53
C PHE A 29 3.02 -8.20 -7.33
N ILE A 30 3.74 -7.14 -6.95
CA ILE A 30 5.18 -7.22 -6.65
C ILE A 30 5.44 -8.13 -5.46
N GLU A 31 4.58 -8.09 -4.43
CA GLU A 31 4.71 -8.95 -3.26
C GLU A 31 4.45 -10.43 -3.59
N THR A 32 3.39 -10.73 -4.32
CA THR A 32 3.08 -12.10 -4.77
C THR A 32 4.19 -12.64 -5.67
N PHE A 33 4.69 -11.81 -6.60
CA PHE A 33 5.81 -12.18 -7.46
C PHE A 33 7.06 -12.49 -6.63
N ALA A 34 7.36 -11.67 -5.61
CA ALA A 34 8.49 -11.90 -4.71
C ALA A 34 8.41 -13.22 -3.96
N ILE A 35 7.25 -13.58 -3.43
CA ILE A 35 7.04 -14.86 -2.74
C ILE A 35 7.21 -16.00 -3.75
N SER A 36 6.63 -15.86 -4.95
CA SER A 36 6.70 -16.88 -6.00
C SER A 36 8.11 -17.14 -6.51
N LEU A 37 9.00 -16.14 -6.51
CA LEU A 37 10.38 -16.26 -7.01
C LEU A 37 11.31 -17.04 -6.07
N ALA A 38 10.98 -17.15 -4.78
CA ALA A 38 11.81 -17.86 -3.82
C ALA A 38 11.92 -19.36 -4.16
N MET A 39 10.81 -20.00 -4.52
CA MET A 39 10.79 -21.44 -4.79
C MET A 39 11.57 -21.85 -6.06
N PRO A 40 11.41 -21.18 -7.22
CA PRO A 40 12.26 -21.40 -8.38
C PRO A 40 13.74 -21.20 -8.09
N PHE A 41 14.11 -20.17 -7.32
CA PHE A 41 15.51 -19.94 -6.95
C PHE A 41 16.09 -21.06 -6.12
N ILE A 42 15.41 -21.46 -5.04
CA ILE A 42 15.86 -22.55 -4.17
C ILE A 42 16.00 -23.85 -4.98
N THR A 43 15.05 -24.14 -5.86
CA THR A 43 15.06 -25.35 -6.70
C THR A 43 16.26 -25.36 -7.64
N LEU A 44 16.49 -24.25 -8.37
CA LEU A 44 17.61 -24.14 -9.31
C LEU A 44 18.97 -24.09 -8.62
N ALA A 45 19.05 -23.52 -7.42
CA ALA A 45 20.27 -23.47 -6.62
C ALA A 45 20.63 -24.82 -6.00
N SER A 46 19.65 -25.69 -5.76
CA SER A 46 19.86 -27.00 -5.11
C SER A 46 20.21 -28.11 -6.10
N ASP A 47 19.70 -28.04 -7.33
CA ASP A 47 19.96 -29.03 -8.37
C ASP A 47 20.19 -28.36 -9.72
N PHE A 48 21.43 -28.43 -10.22
CA PHE A 48 21.79 -27.83 -11.51
C PHE A 48 21.33 -28.65 -12.71
N SER A 49 20.88 -29.90 -12.52
CA SER A 49 20.42 -30.77 -13.62
C SER A 49 19.19 -30.22 -14.35
N TYR A 50 18.45 -29.29 -13.73
CA TYR A 50 17.33 -28.58 -14.37
C TYR A 50 17.75 -27.79 -15.62
N PHE A 51 18.99 -27.28 -15.65
CA PHE A 51 19.54 -26.54 -16.79
C PHE A 51 19.80 -27.41 -18.02
N ASP A 52 19.78 -28.74 -17.87
CA ASP A 52 19.98 -29.70 -18.95
C ASP A 52 18.71 -30.46 -19.34
N ARG A 53 17.62 -30.31 -18.57
CA ARG A 53 16.33 -31.02 -18.78
C ARG A 53 15.21 -30.12 -19.27
N ASN A 54 15.22 -28.84 -18.93
CA ASN A 54 14.14 -27.92 -19.25
C ASN A 54 14.50 -27.06 -20.48
N LYS A 55 13.67 -27.12 -21.52
CA LYS A 55 13.85 -26.36 -22.77
C LYS A 55 14.07 -24.86 -22.55
N TYR A 56 13.35 -24.25 -21.59
CA TYR A 56 13.49 -22.82 -21.28
C TYR A 56 14.84 -22.51 -20.64
N LEU A 57 15.31 -23.35 -19.72
CA LEU A 57 16.60 -23.16 -19.04
C LEU A 57 17.79 -23.48 -19.95
N ILE A 58 17.65 -24.46 -20.84
CA ILE A 58 18.66 -24.77 -21.88
C ILE A 58 18.82 -23.56 -22.81
N SER A 59 17.71 -23.00 -23.30
CA SER A 59 17.74 -21.82 -24.17
C SER A 59 18.39 -20.62 -23.47
N LEU A 60 18.12 -20.44 -22.17
CA LEU A 60 18.73 -19.38 -21.36
C LEU A 60 20.23 -19.60 -21.18
N LYS A 61 20.65 -20.83 -20.90
CA LYS A 61 22.06 -21.24 -20.77
C LYS A 61 22.82 -21.02 -22.08
N GLU A 62 22.26 -21.44 -23.21
CA GLU A 62 22.85 -21.27 -24.54
C GLU A 62 22.96 -19.79 -24.94
N TYR A 63 21.95 -18.97 -24.60
CA TYR A 63 21.97 -17.53 -24.87
C TYR A 63 23.03 -16.78 -24.05
N LEU A 64 23.16 -17.12 -22.76
CA LEU A 64 24.10 -16.45 -21.86
C LEU A 64 25.54 -16.95 -22.01
N ASN A 65 25.74 -18.18 -22.50
CA ASN A 65 27.04 -18.82 -22.76
C ASN A 65 28.04 -18.75 -21.58
N ILE A 66 27.51 -18.75 -20.35
CA ILE A 66 28.26 -18.75 -19.08
C ILE A 66 27.97 -20.03 -18.29
N PRO A 67 28.88 -20.44 -17.38
CA PRO A 67 28.67 -21.62 -16.55
C PRO A 67 27.42 -21.46 -15.66
N VAL A 68 26.73 -22.57 -15.42
CA VAL A 68 25.47 -22.61 -14.66
C VAL A 68 25.61 -21.99 -13.26
N PHE A 69 26.76 -22.17 -12.63
CA PHE A 69 27.07 -21.55 -11.34
C PHE A 69 26.98 -20.02 -11.39
N GLU A 70 27.56 -19.38 -12.41
CA GLU A 70 27.50 -17.92 -12.58
C GLU A 70 26.08 -17.44 -12.87
N ILE A 71 25.29 -18.19 -13.65
CA ILE A 71 23.88 -17.87 -13.91
C ILE A 71 23.10 -17.78 -12.59
N ILE A 72 23.33 -18.71 -11.67
CA ILE A 72 22.65 -18.73 -10.36
C ILE A 72 23.14 -17.60 -9.46
N VAL A 73 24.43 -17.28 -9.49
CA VAL A 73 24.97 -16.11 -8.78
C VAL A 73 24.33 -14.82 -9.30
N TYR A 74 24.25 -14.62 -10.62
CA TYR A 74 23.57 -13.47 -11.21
C TYR A 74 22.08 -13.43 -10.87
N PHE A 75 21.40 -14.57 -10.88
CA PHE A 75 20.00 -14.65 -10.48
C PHE A 75 19.82 -14.30 -8.99
N GLY A 76 20.71 -14.77 -8.12
CA GLY A 76 20.72 -14.42 -6.69
C GLY A 76 20.96 -12.93 -6.44
N VAL A 77 21.94 -12.33 -7.13
CA VAL A 77 22.18 -10.86 -7.06
C VAL A 77 20.95 -10.10 -7.58
N GLY A 78 20.35 -10.56 -8.68
CA GLY A 78 19.11 -10.00 -9.21
C GLY A 78 17.96 -10.05 -8.20
N LEU A 79 17.81 -11.16 -7.48
CA LEU A 79 16.83 -11.28 -6.39
C LEU A 79 17.11 -10.29 -5.26
N ILE A 80 18.36 -10.15 -4.81
CA ILE A 80 18.70 -9.18 -3.76
C ILE A 80 18.30 -7.77 -4.19
N VAL A 81 18.65 -7.36 -5.41
CA VAL A 81 18.27 -6.05 -5.96
C VAL A 81 16.75 -5.91 -6.00
N PHE A 82 16.04 -6.95 -6.43
CA PHE A 82 14.58 -6.97 -6.46
C PHE A 82 13.93 -6.86 -5.07
N TYR A 83 14.46 -7.54 -4.04
CA TYR A 83 13.97 -7.41 -2.67
C TYR A 83 14.24 -6.04 -2.07
N VAL A 84 15.39 -5.42 -2.37
CA VAL A 84 15.67 -4.03 -1.98
C VAL A 84 14.67 -3.08 -2.66
N PHE A 85 14.43 -3.24 -3.96
CA PHE A 85 13.42 -2.47 -4.69
C PHE A 85 12.02 -2.65 -4.07
N ARG A 86 11.61 -3.89 -3.77
CA ARG A 86 10.35 -4.19 -3.09
C ARG A 86 10.25 -3.46 -1.75
N ALA A 87 11.30 -3.50 -0.93
CA ALA A 87 11.31 -2.84 0.37
C ALA A 87 11.13 -1.32 0.26
N LEU A 88 11.83 -0.69 -0.69
CA LEU A 88 11.69 0.74 -0.96
C LEU A 88 10.28 1.09 -1.45
N LEU A 89 9.71 0.26 -2.33
CA LEU A 89 8.37 0.46 -2.86
C LEU A 89 7.30 0.36 -1.76
N ASN A 90 7.41 -0.63 -0.88
CA ASN A 90 6.54 -0.79 0.29
C ASN A 90 6.67 0.40 1.25
N ALA A 91 7.90 0.82 1.56
CA ALA A 91 8.13 1.98 2.42
C ALA A 91 7.49 3.25 1.84
N TYR A 92 7.61 3.46 0.53
CA TYR A 92 6.98 4.58 -0.16
C TYR A 92 5.45 4.50 -0.12
N TYR A 93 4.87 3.32 -0.36
CA TYR A 93 3.43 3.10 -0.25
C TYR A 93 2.89 3.43 1.15
N PHE A 94 3.51 2.89 2.21
CA PHE A 94 3.11 3.17 3.58
C PHE A 94 3.28 4.65 3.96
N HIS A 95 4.32 5.31 3.45
CA HIS A 95 4.50 6.74 3.63
C HIS A 95 3.34 7.54 3.00
N LEU A 96 2.97 7.23 1.75
CA LEU A 96 1.85 7.91 1.08
C LEU A 96 0.51 7.64 1.78
N LEU A 97 0.29 6.42 2.24
CA LEU A 97 -0.91 6.04 3.00
C LEU A 97 -1.00 6.84 4.31
N ALA A 98 0.09 6.91 5.07
CA ALA A 98 0.15 7.68 6.31
C ALA A 98 -0.05 9.18 6.05
N ARG A 99 0.60 9.74 5.03
CA ARG A 99 0.44 11.13 4.62
C ARG A 99 -1.01 11.45 4.24
N PHE A 100 -1.66 10.56 3.50
CA PHE A 100 -3.07 10.73 3.12
C PHE A 100 -3.98 10.68 4.35
N SER A 101 -3.86 9.63 5.15
CA SER A 101 -4.64 9.45 6.37
C SER A 101 -4.52 10.66 7.31
N LYS A 102 -3.31 10.93 7.81
CA LYS A 102 -3.07 11.99 8.78
C LYS A 102 -3.35 13.38 8.20
N GLY A 103 -3.11 13.58 6.91
CA GLY A 103 -3.52 14.80 6.20
C GLY A 103 -5.03 14.98 6.19
N ARG A 104 -5.81 13.92 5.89
CA ARG A 104 -7.28 13.99 5.92
C ARG A 104 -7.82 14.16 7.34
N TYR A 105 -7.20 13.53 8.34
CA TYR A 105 -7.51 13.78 9.74
C TYR A 105 -7.44 15.27 10.07
N HIS A 106 -6.31 15.93 9.76
CA HIS A 106 -6.14 17.35 10.04
C HIS A 106 -7.17 18.22 9.33
N VAL A 107 -7.38 18.01 8.02
CA VAL A 107 -8.32 18.81 7.22
C VAL A 107 -9.77 18.65 7.70
N ILE A 108 -10.19 17.43 8.01
CA ILE A 108 -11.56 17.16 8.47
C ILE A 108 -11.76 17.69 9.89
N ALA A 109 -10.79 17.51 10.79
CA ALA A 109 -10.85 18.04 12.16
C ALA A 109 -10.97 19.56 12.15
N TYR A 110 -10.17 20.23 11.32
CA TYR A 110 -10.25 21.69 11.15
C TYR A 110 -11.62 22.14 10.62
N LYS A 111 -12.18 21.46 9.61
CA LYS A 111 -13.52 21.78 9.06
C LYS A 111 -14.61 21.61 10.11
N VAL A 112 -14.58 20.52 10.88
CA VAL A 112 -15.57 20.25 11.94
C VAL A 112 -15.44 21.30 13.05
N PHE A 113 -14.22 21.62 13.49
CA PHE A 113 -13.97 22.64 14.49
C PHE A 113 -14.44 24.03 14.04
N SER A 114 -14.07 24.45 12.83
CA SER A 114 -14.54 25.70 12.24
C SER A 114 -16.06 25.77 12.14
N LYS A 115 -16.73 24.64 11.85
CA LYS A 115 -18.20 24.59 11.83
C LYS A 115 -18.81 24.81 13.22
N PHE A 116 -18.19 24.27 14.28
CA PHE A 116 -18.64 24.52 15.65
C PHE A 116 -18.49 25.98 16.07
N LEU A 117 -17.41 26.65 15.65
CA LEU A 117 -17.20 28.08 15.92
C LEU A 117 -18.21 28.99 15.22
N ASN A 118 -18.78 28.55 14.10
CA ASN A 118 -19.75 29.32 13.32
C ASN A 118 -21.22 28.96 13.62
N ILE A 119 -21.49 28.21 14.69
CA ILE A 119 -22.86 27.93 15.16
C ILE A 119 -23.35 29.08 16.06
N ASN A 120 -24.66 29.37 16.04
CA ASN A 120 -25.27 30.33 16.97
C ASN A 120 -24.91 29.97 18.42
N TYR A 121 -24.44 30.96 19.18
CA TYR A 121 -24.02 30.83 20.57
C TYR A 121 -25.04 30.06 21.42
N GLU A 122 -26.33 30.33 21.26
CA GLU A 122 -27.39 29.61 22.00
C GLU A 122 -27.33 28.08 21.77
N LYS A 123 -27.18 27.65 20.51
CA LYS A 123 -27.06 26.23 20.16
C LYS A 123 -25.72 25.63 20.57
N PHE A 124 -24.68 26.46 20.69
CA PHE A 124 -23.38 26.02 21.15
C PHE A 124 -23.41 25.72 22.66
N THR A 125 -23.98 26.62 23.46
CA THR A 125 -24.09 26.46 24.92
C THR A 125 -24.97 25.29 25.33
N GLN A 126 -25.94 24.91 24.50
CA GLN A 126 -26.81 23.74 24.73
C GLN A 126 -26.12 22.38 24.48
N LYS A 127 -24.91 22.35 23.91
CA LYS A 127 -24.19 21.10 23.62
C LYS A 127 -23.17 20.76 24.70
N ASN A 128 -23.02 19.46 24.98
CA ASN A 128 -21.99 18.98 25.88
C ASN A 128 -20.59 19.16 25.25
N GLN A 129 -19.67 19.81 25.97
CA GLN A 129 -18.30 20.04 25.51
C GLN A 129 -17.56 18.74 25.21
N SER A 130 -17.83 17.67 25.97
CA SER A 130 -17.25 16.34 25.73
C SER A 130 -17.70 15.75 24.40
N GLU A 131 -18.94 15.99 23.97
CA GLU A 131 -19.44 15.54 22.66
C GLU A 131 -18.81 16.33 21.52
N ILE A 132 -18.60 17.63 21.70
CA ILE A 132 -17.91 18.49 20.73
C ILE A 132 -16.48 18.00 20.56
N LEU A 133 -15.76 17.78 21.67
CA LEU A 133 -14.39 17.29 21.64
C LEU A 133 -14.29 15.92 20.96
N LYS A 134 -15.18 14.97 21.33
CA LYS A 134 -15.26 13.65 20.69
C LYS A 134 -15.50 13.76 19.18
N SER A 135 -16.36 14.68 18.75
CA SER A 135 -16.67 14.88 17.33
C SER A 135 -15.51 15.44 16.53
N ILE A 136 -14.68 16.33 17.13
CA ILE A 136 -13.53 16.95 16.46
C ILE A 136 -12.33 16.01 16.41
N THR A 137 -12.09 15.23 17.46
CA THR A 137 -10.90 14.39 17.58
C THR A 137 -11.22 12.93 17.29
N GLY A 138 -12.04 12.29 18.12
CA GLY A 138 -12.32 10.86 18.08
C GLY A 138 -12.97 10.40 16.78
N GLU A 139 -14.09 11.01 16.39
CA GLU A 139 -14.80 10.63 15.16
C GLU A 139 -13.96 10.85 13.90
N VAL A 140 -13.18 11.94 13.86
CA VAL A 140 -12.30 12.24 12.74
C VAL A 140 -11.10 11.28 12.67
N TYR A 141 -10.53 10.93 13.82
CA TYR A 141 -9.47 9.94 13.92
C TYR A 141 -9.96 8.57 13.42
N ASN A 142 -11.14 8.16 13.86
CA ASN A 142 -11.76 6.90 13.45
C ASN A 142 -12.02 6.89 11.94
N LEU A 143 -12.56 7.98 11.38
CA LEU A 143 -12.81 8.09 9.94
C LEU A 143 -11.52 8.00 9.12
N SER A 144 -10.47 8.73 9.54
CA SER A 144 -9.16 8.70 8.89
C SER A 144 -8.52 7.31 8.91
N THR A 145 -8.60 6.65 10.07
CA THR A 145 -8.05 5.32 10.27
C THR A 145 -8.84 4.30 9.44
N MET A 146 -10.18 4.39 9.45
CA MET A 146 -11.06 3.54 8.64
C MET A 146 -10.76 3.65 7.14
N ILE A 147 -10.51 4.86 6.62
CA ILE A 147 -10.11 5.05 5.21
C ILE A 147 -8.78 4.33 4.93
N SER A 148 -7.83 4.40 5.86
CA SER A 148 -6.52 3.75 5.71
C SER A 148 -6.64 2.23 5.75
N SER A 149 -7.41 1.71 6.71
CA SER A 149 -7.69 0.28 6.83
C SER A 149 -8.47 -0.25 5.63
N PHE A 150 -9.38 0.54 5.05
CA PHE A 150 -10.07 0.16 3.82
C PHE A 150 -9.11 0.03 2.64
N LEU A 151 -8.18 0.97 2.46
CA LEU A 151 -7.15 0.88 1.41
C LEU A 151 -6.24 -0.34 1.62
N LEU A 152 -5.84 -0.61 2.87
CA LEU A 152 -5.02 -1.76 3.21
C LEU A 152 -5.76 -3.09 2.97
N LEU A 153 -7.04 -3.16 3.34
CA LEU A 153 -7.88 -4.33 3.06
C LEU A 153 -8.02 -4.58 1.56
N MET A 154 -8.21 -3.52 0.75
CA MET A 154 -8.23 -3.66 -0.70
C MET A 154 -6.88 -4.18 -1.23
N SER A 155 -5.75 -3.74 -0.66
CA SER A 155 -4.41 -4.25 -1.02
C SER A 155 -4.28 -5.75 -0.78
N GLU A 156 -4.69 -6.22 0.40
CA GLU A 156 -4.53 -7.61 0.85
C GLU A 156 -5.41 -8.58 0.06
N ILE A 157 -6.60 -8.16 -0.41
CA ILE A 157 -7.47 -8.99 -1.25
C ILE A 157 -6.77 -9.47 -2.53
N PHE A 158 -5.81 -8.70 -3.06
CA PHE A 158 -5.07 -9.11 -4.26
C PHE A 158 -3.86 -9.99 -3.97
N VAL A 159 -3.42 -10.06 -2.72
CA VAL A 159 -2.28 -10.90 -2.30
C VAL A 159 -2.74 -12.34 -2.01
N VAL A 160 -3.95 -12.51 -1.47
CA VAL A 160 -4.56 -13.81 -1.12
C VAL A 160 -5.31 -14.42 -2.30
#